data_AF-A0A351FP46-F1
#
_entry.id   AF-A0A351FP46-F1
#
_cell.length_a   1.000
_cell.length_b   1.000
_cell.length_c   1.000
_cell.angle_alpha   90.00
_cell.angle_beta   90.00
_cell.angle_gamma   90.00
#
_symmetry.space_group_name_H-M   'P 1'
#
loop_
_entity.id
_entity.type
_entity.pdbx_description
1 polymer ?
#
loop_
_entity_poly.entity_id
_entity_poly.type
_entity_poly.pdbx_seq_one_letter_code
_entity_poly.pdbx_strand_id
1 'polypeptide(L)'
;MTPAVDCSLLLLALFGHVAVWVAIFNRVHAFPWPCWLVRVSERLAVLICWAIMGWFCWNYSSVWQVPMWLTTSSKLSTGWQIYLILCLLQACRIFVLWVRWKLSPAAPPALLSTDSHIVNVAEQCPELPVGKRKTRWQASLPGNEILTLEVNRKELALPRLSPDNDGLTITHLSDLHFTGQLTPPFFASVVDEANALGSDIIMITGDIVDKQPCLDWIPEILGQLVASKGVYGILGNHDKRICDVQQVRQALHQAGIVDVGGTFRQLSIQGQSILLAGNELPWFPWQPPTPLPDRSENQLRILMSHTPDQIQWARARAFDLMLAGHNHGGQVRIPVIGPIATPSWYGTRYACGVFDESPTLLHVSRGISGVHTLRYWCRPEVTQITLRRSEP
;
A
#
# COMPACT_ATOMS: atom_id res chain seq x y z
N MET A 1 -29.48 -24.29 -22.97
CA MET A 1 -28.06 -24.19 -22.59
C MET A 1 -27.57 -25.57 -22.19
N THR A 2 -26.31 -25.90 -22.44
CA THR A 2 -25.74 -27.23 -22.17
C THR A 2 -25.18 -27.32 -20.74
N PRO A 3 -24.94 -28.55 -20.22
CA PRO A 3 -24.28 -28.75 -18.93
C PRO A 3 -23.05 -27.92 -18.64
N ALA A 4 -22.19 -27.80 -19.64
CA ALA A 4 -20.95 -27.06 -19.53
C ALA A 4 -21.17 -25.54 -19.40
N VAL A 5 -22.13 -24.97 -20.14
CA VAL A 5 -22.46 -23.53 -20.06
C VAL A 5 -22.95 -23.18 -18.66
N ASP A 6 -23.67 -24.12 -18.06
CA ASP A 6 -24.32 -23.95 -16.78
C ASP A 6 -23.37 -23.95 -15.59
N CYS A 7 -22.44 -24.91 -15.57
CA CYS A 7 -21.35 -24.91 -14.62
C CYS A 7 -20.47 -23.67 -14.77
N SER A 8 -20.22 -23.22 -16.00
CA SER A 8 -19.37 -22.05 -16.26
C SER A 8 -19.95 -20.76 -15.69
N LEU A 9 -21.26 -20.57 -15.80
CA LEU A 9 -21.93 -19.36 -15.32
C LEU A 9 -22.11 -19.36 -13.81
N LEU A 10 -22.27 -20.53 -13.17
CA LEU A 10 -22.19 -20.65 -11.72
C LEU A 10 -20.79 -20.31 -11.19
N LEU A 11 -19.73 -20.83 -11.82
CA LEU A 11 -18.35 -20.49 -11.46
C LEU A 11 -18.05 -19.01 -11.65
N LEU A 12 -18.59 -18.40 -12.71
CA LEU A 12 -18.44 -16.96 -12.95
C LEU A 12 -19.21 -16.13 -11.89
N ALA A 13 -20.41 -16.55 -11.51
CA ALA A 13 -21.18 -15.91 -10.45
C ALA A 13 -20.49 -16.06 -9.09
N LEU A 14 -19.89 -17.22 -8.82
CA LEU A 14 -19.08 -17.49 -7.62
C LEU A 14 -17.87 -16.56 -7.53
N PHE A 15 -17.14 -16.42 -8.63
CA PHE A 15 -16.04 -15.46 -8.73
C PHE A 15 -16.53 -14.03 -8.53
N GLY A 16 -17.65 -13.67 -9.15
CA GLY A 16 -18.34 -12.39 -8.98
C GLY A 16 -18.76 -12.10 -7.55
N HIS A 17 -19.24 -13.11 -6.84
CA HIS A 17 -19.61 -13.02 -5.42
C HIS A 17 -18.40 -12.65 -4.56
N VAL A 18 -17.29 -13.39 -4.71
CA VAL A 18 -16.04 -13.10 -3.98
C VAL A 18 -15.55 -11.69 -4.34
N ALA A 19 -15.61 -11.33 -5.62
CA ALA A 19 -15.23 -10.01 -6.12
C ALA A 19 -16.05 -8.86 -5.50
N VAL A 20 -17.36 -9.03 -5.30
CA VAL A 20 -18.21 -8.04 -4.61
C VAL A 20 -17.75 -7.87 -3.16
N TRP A 21 -17.51 -8.97 -2.44
CA TRP A 21 -17.08 -8.91 -1.05
C TRP A 21 -15.69 -8.31 -0.87
N VAL A 22 -14.74 -8.61 -1.77
CA VAL A 22 -13.44 -7.94 -1.82
C VAL A 22 -13.60 -6.44 -2.08
N ALA A 23 -14.49 -6.05 -3.00
CA ALA A 23 -14.74 -4.64 -3.29
C ALA A 23 -15.33 -3.89 -2.08
N ILE A 24 -16.20 -4.54 -1.29
CA ILE A 24 -16.75 -4.02 -0.04
C ILE A 24 -15.63 -3.90 1.01
N PHE A 25 -14.84 -4.96 1.21
CA PHE A 25 -13.73 -4.98 2.15
C PHE A 25 -12.76 -3.81 1.88
N ASN A 26 -12.31 -3.64 0.64
CA ASN A 26 -11.39 -2.57 0.27
C ASN A 26 -11.95 -1.17 0.61
N ARG A 27 -13.26 -0.93 0.39
CA ARG A 27 -13.92 0.36 0.67
C ARG A 27 -14.13 0.63 2.15
N VAL A 28 -14.50 -0.40 2.92
CA VAL A 28 -14.66 -0.28 4.38
C VAL A 28 -13.33 0.11 5.03
N HIS A 29 -12.23 -0.49 4.57
CA HIS A 29 -10.90 -0.21 5.11
C HIS A 29 -10.28 1.10 4.59
N ALA A 30 -10.73 1.62 3.45
CA ALA A 30 -10.30 2.94 2.93
C ALA A 30 -10.94 4.13 3.66
N PHE A 31 -12.02 3.91 4.43
CA PHE A 31 -12.71 4.96 5.17
C PHE A 31 -12.10 5.12 6.59
N PRO A 32 -12.03 6.33 7.16
CA PRO A 32 -11.54 6.56 8.53
C PRO A 32 -12.57 6.14 9.60
N TRP A 33 -13.08 4.91 9.54
CA TRP A 33 -14.03 4.39 10.53
C TRP A 33 -13.35 4.09 11.87
N PRO A 34 -14.09 4.15 12.99
CA PRO A 34 -13.59 3.65 14.27
C PRO A 34 -13.16 2.18 14.13
N CYS A 35 -12.02 1.83 14.75
CA CYS A 35 -11.44 0.48 14.63
C CYS A 35 -12.42 -0.65 15.01
N TRP A 36 -13.29 -0.42 15.99
CA TRP A 36 -14.29 -1.41 16.41
C TRP A 36 -15.32 -1.67 15.29
N LEU A 37 -15.73 -0.62 14.57
CA LEU A 37 -16.71 -0.72 13.49
C LEU A 37 -16.12 -1.49 12.32
N VAL A 38 -14.88 -1.18 11.92
CA VAL A 38 -14.15 -1.92 10.88
C VAL A 38 -14.08 -3.41 11.22
N ARG A 39 -13.68 -3.76 12.46
CA ARG A 39 -13.58 -5.17 12.90
C ARG A 39 -14.92 -5.90 12.89
N VAL A 40 -16.00 -5.22 13.27
CA VAL A 40 -17.35 -5.82 13.24
C VAL A 40 -17.80 -6.02 11.80
N SER A 41 -17.65 -5.00 10.95
CA SER A 41 -17.98 -5.05 9.53
C SER A 41 -17.21 -6.14 8.80
N GLU A 42 -15.92 -6.32 9.09
CA GLU A 42 -15.09 -7.39 8.53
C GLU A 42 -15.63 -8.78 8.90
N ARG A 43 -15.90 -9.02 10.19
CA ARG A 43 -16.44 -10.32 10.66
C ARG A 43 -17.80 -10.62 10.04
N LEU A 44 -18.68 -9.63 9.96
CA LEU A 44 -19.98 -9.77 9.32
C LEU A 44 -19.82 -10.04 7.82
N ALA A 45 -18.94 -9.32 7.13
CA ALA A 45 -18.70 -9.53 5.71
C ALA A 45 -18.19 -10.94 5.41
N VAL A 46 -17.21 -11.43 6.18
CA VAL A 46 -16.70 -12.80 6.05
C VAL A 46 -17.81 -13.82 6.33
N LEU A 47 -18.57 -13.64 7.42
CA LEU A 47 -19.68 -14.53 7.77
C LEU A 47 -20.74 -14.58 6.68
N ILE A 48 -21.18 -13.43 6.16
CA ILE A 48 -22.22 -13.34 5.13
C ILE A 48 -21.71 -13.93 3.80
N CYS A 49 -20.45 -13.65 3.43
CA CYS A 49 -19.80 -14.25 2.26
C CYS A 49 -19.89 -15.79 2.32
N TRP A 50 -19.44 -16.38 3.42
CA TRP A 50 -19.50 -17.84 3.61
C TRP A 50 -20.92 -18.38 3.80
N ALA A 51 -21.84 -17.62 4.40
CA ALA A 51 -23.22 -18.06 4.56
C ALA A 51 -23.96 -18.12 3.22
N ILE A 52 -23.78 -17.12 2.35
CA ILE A 52 -24.33 -17.11 0.99
C ILE A 52 -23.72 -18.27 0.19
N MET A 53 -22.40 -18.45 0.27
CA MET A 53 -21.70 -19.58 -0.35
C MET A 53 -22.27 -20.93 0.10
N GLY A 54 -22.36 -21.14 1.41
CA GLY A 54 -22.88 -22.37 2.01
C GLY A 54 -24.34 -22.61 1.68
N TRP A 55 -25.16 -21.55 1.60
CA TRP A 55 -26.55 -21.64 1.16
C TRP A 55 -26.65 -22.11 -0.29
N PHE A 56 -25.82 -21.58 -1.19
CA PHE A 56 -25.73 -22.08 -2.56
C PHE A 56 -25.26 -23.54 -2.57
N CYS A 57 -24.19 -23.89 -1.87
CA CYS A 57 -23.73 -25.27 -1.81
C CYS A 57 -24.81 -26.22 -1.28
N TRP A 58 -25.55 -25.86 -0.22
CA TRP A 58 -26.57 -26.70 0.41
C TRP A 58 -27.82 -26.89 -0.45
N ASN A 59 -28.35 -25.81 -1.01
CA ASN A 59 -29.56 -25.88 -1.85
C ASN A 59 -29.28 -26.55 -3.19
N TYR A 60 -28.01 -26.60 -3.60
CA TYR A 60 -27.58 -27.16 -4.87
C TYR A 60 -26.54 -28.29 -4.71
N SER A 61 -26.44 -28.96 -3.54
CA SER A 61 -25.53 -30.11 -3.33
C SER A 61 -26.12 -31.44 -3.81
N SER A 62 -27.42 -31.51 -4.12
CA SER A 62 -28.06 -32.67 -4.75
C SER A 62 -27.76 -32.78 -6.27
N VAL A 63 -26.78 -32.02 -6.75
CA VAL A 63 -26.54 -31.68 -8.15
C VAL A 63 -25.20 -32.26 -8.61
N TRP A 64 -25.13 -33.58 -8.73
CA TRP A 64 -24.37 -34.20 -9.83
C TRP A 64 -25.29 -34.39 -11.08
N GLN A 65 -26.46 -33.75 -11.07
CA GLN A 65 -27.39 -33.62 -12.20
C GLN A 65 -27.96 -32.20 -12.35
N VAL A 66 -27.15 -31.20 -12.71
CA VAL A 66 -27.75 -29.96 -13.27
C VAL A 66 -26.99 -29.57 -14.51
N PRO A 67 -27.78 -29.37 -15.57
CA PRO A 67 -27.89 -28.01 -16.08
C PRO A 67 -29.30 -27.54 -16.40
N MET A 68 -29.72 -26.46 -15.73
CA MET A 68 -30.93 -25.73 -16.06
C MET A 68 -30.94 -24.29 -15.48
N TRP A 69 -29.82 -23.56 -15.38
CA TRP A 69 -29.82 -22.24 -14.66
C TRP A 69 -30.44 -21.06 -15.43
N LEU A 70 -31.27 -21.26 -16.47
CA LEU A 70 -32.06 -20.15 -17.06
C LEU A 70 -33.52 -20.45 -17.44
N THR A 71 -34.02 -21.70 -17.35
CA THR A 71 -35.47 -21.96 -17.56
C THR A 71 -36.30 -21.93 -16.28
N THR A 72 -35.67 -21.71 -15.11
CA THR A 72 -36.41 -21.23 -13.94
C THR A 72 -35.68 -20.08 -13.24
N SER A 73 -35.38 -19.01 -13.99
CA SER A 73 -35.42 -17.67 -13.36
C SER A 73 -36.74 -17.48 -12.60
N SER A 74 -37.81 -18.20 -12.95
CA SER A 74 -39.09 -18.25 -12.21
C SER A 74 -39.07 -18.91 -10.82
N LYS A 75 -38.03 -19.64 -10.38
CA LYS A 75 -37.98 -20.29 -9.05
C LYS A 75 -37.13 -19.53 -8.02
N LEU A 76 -36.16 -18.74 -8.46
CA LEU A 76 -35.42 -17.85 -7.58
C LEU A 76 -36.27 -16.62 -7.30
N SER A 77 -36.30 -16.17 -6.04
CA SER A 77 -36.89 -14.87 -5.74
C SER A 77 -36.19 -13.77 -6.55
N THR A 78 -36.92 -12.70 -6.87
CA THR A 78 -36.39 -11.56 -7.61
C THR A 78 -35.09 -11.02 -7.00
N GLY A 79 -34.96 -11.04 -5.67
CA GLY A 79 -33.75 -10.63 -4.96
C GLY A 79 -32.51 -11.46 -5.32
N TRP A 80 -32.63 -12.79 -5.39
CA TRP A 80 -31.52 -13.66 -5.76
C TRP A 80 -31.12 -13.52 -7.24
N GLN A 81 -32.09 -13.28 -8.12
CA GLN A 81 -31.80 -12.99 -9.52
C GLN A 81 -30.99 -11.70 -9.68
N ILE A 82 -31.43 -10.63 -9.00
CA ILE A 82 -30.69 -9.35 -8.96
C ILE A 82 -29.28 -9.59 -8.42
N TYR A 83 -29.13 -10.35 -7.33
CA TYR A 83 -27.83 -10.65 -6.74
C TYR A 83 -26.88 -11.39 -7.70
N LEU A 84 -27.37 -12.41 -8.39
CA LEU A 84 -26.58 -13.15 -9.38
C LEU A 84 -26.16 -12.27 -10.55
N ILE A 85 -27.05 -11.41 -11.05
CA ILE A 85 -26.73 -10.43 -12.09
C ILE A 85 -25.62 -9.49 -11.60
N LEU A 86 -25.71 -8.97 -10.38
CA LEU A 86 -24.66 -8.12 -9.80
C LEU A 86 -23.31 -8.85 -9.70
N CYS A 87 -23.32 -10.13 -9.30
CA CYS A 87 -22.11 -10.94 -9.25
C CYS A 87 -21.50 -11.11 -10.66
N LEU A 88 -22.30 -11.47 -11.66
CA LEU A 88 -21.85 -11.63 -13.04
C LEU A 88 -21.30 -10.31 -13.62
N LEU A 89 -21.99 -9.19 -13.39
CA LEU A 89 -21.52 -7.86 -13.80
C LEU A 89 -20.17 -7.51 -13.15
N GLN A 90 -20.02 -7.82 -11.86
CA GLN A 90 -18.77 -7.58 -11.14
C GLN A 90 -17.63 -8.49 -11.64
N ALA A 91 -17.92 -9.76 -11.94
CA ALA A 91 -16.96 -10.67 -12.54
C ALA A 91 -16.47 -10.15 -13.90
N CYS A 92 -17.40 -9.76 -14.78
CA CYS A 92 -17.08 -9.15 -16.08
C CYS A 92 -16.25 -7.88 -15.92
N ARG A 93 -16.62 -7.00 -14.97
CA ARG A 93 -15.87 -5.78 -14.68
C ARG A 93 -14.43 -6.09 -14.27
N ILE A 94 -14.20 -7.01 -13.33
CA ILE A 94 -12.85 -7.39 -12.90
C ILE A 94 -12.07 -8.00 -14.06
N PHE A 95 -12.70 -8.86 -14.85
CA PHE A 95 -12.06 -9.46 -16.02
C PHE A 95 -11.59 -8.38 -17.01
N VAL A 96 -12.44 -7.40 -17.34
CA VAL A 96 -12.07 -6.27 -18.21
C VAL A 96 -10.91 -5.46 -17.62
N LEU A 97 -10.95 -5.14 -16.32
CA LEU A 97 -9.88 -4.41 -15.65
C LEU A 97 -8.57 -5.19 -15.63
N TRP A 98 -8.63 -6.50 -15.38
CA TRP A 98 -7.47 -7.39 -15.39
C TRP A 98 -6.87 -7.52 -16.80
N VAL A 99 -7.69 -7.68 -17.84
CA VAL A 99 -7.24 -7.68 -19.24
C VAL A 99 -6.58 -6.33 -19.58
N ARG A 100 -7.21 -5.20 -19.23
CA ARG A 100 -6.61 -3.87 -19.44
C ARG A 100 -5.28 -3.71 -18.74
N TRP A 101 -5.16 -4.19 -17.50
CA TRP A 101 -3.90 -4.20 -16.77
C TRP A 101 -2.83 -5.06 -17.46
N LYS A 102 -3.21 -6.26 -17.93
CA LYS A 102 -2.30 -7.15 -18.69
C LYS A 102 -1.84 -6.59 -20.02
N LEU A 103 -2.67 -5.77 -20.67
CA LEU A 103 -2.35 -5.11 -21.93
C LEU A 103 -1.65 -3.76 -21.73
N SER A 104 -1.68 -3.21 -20.51
CA SER A 104 -1.01 -1.95 -20.22
C SER A 104 0.51 -2.17 -20.18
N PRO A 105 1.33 -1.17 -20.57
CA PRO A 105 2.77 -1.23 -20.42
C PRO A 105 3.14 -1.60 -18.98
N ALA A 106 4.15 -2.46 -18.83
CA ALA A 106 4.58 -2.94 -17.51
C ALA A 106 5.08 -1.81 -16.60
N ALA A 107 5.57 -0.71 -17.18
CA ALA A 107 6.06 0.47 -16.50
C ALA A 107 5.56 1.75 -17.21
N PRO A 108 5.22 2.82 -16.47
CA PRO A 108 4.92 4.12 -17.08
C PRO A 108 6.19 4.69 -17.75
N PRO A 109 6.07 5.51 -18.82
CA PRO A 109 7.22 6.11 -19.50
C PRO A 109 8.14 6.92 -18.58
N ALA A 110 7.58 7.49 -17.51
CA ALA A 110 8.33 8.21 -16.49
C ALA A 110 9.26 7.31 -15.64
N LEU A 111 9.08 5.99 -15.63
CA LEU A 111 10.00 5.06 -14.97
C LEU A 111 11.10 4.65 -15.96
N LEU A 112 12.27 5.28 -15.86
CA LEU A 112 13.37 5.11 -16.80
C LEU A 112 14.12 3.80 -16.57
N SER A 113 14.36 3.45 -15.31
CA SER A 113 15.07 2.23 -14.95
C SER A 113 14.61 1.70 -13.59
N THR A 114 14.77 0.40 -13.40
CA THR A 114 14.60 -0.27 -12.10
C THR A 114 15.70 -1.31 -11.96
N ASP A 115 16.50 -1.16 -10.91
CA ASP A 115 17.45 -2.16 -10.43
C ASP A 115 17.03 -2.62 -9.03
N SER A 116 17.30 -3.87 -8.70
CA SER A 116 16.97 -4.39 -7.38
C SER A 116 17.83 -5.57 -7.01
N HIS A 117 18.12 -5.70 -5.72
CA HIS A 117 18.69 -6.90 -5.15
C HIS A 117 17.91 -7.34 -3.91
N ILE A 118 18.04 -8.62 -3.56
CA ILE A 118 17.33 -9.23 -2.44
C ILE A 118 18.31 -9.47 -1.31
N VAL A 119 17.90 -9.07 -0.11
CA VAL A 119 18.62 -9.25 1.14
C VAL A 119 17.83 -10.20 2.02
N ASN A 120 18.44 -11.33 2.40
CA ASN A 120 17.85 -12.24 3.38
C ASN A 120 18.18 -11.75 4.80
N VAL A 121 17.29 -10.98 5.39
CA VAL A 121 17.49 -10.38 6.72
C VAL A 121 17.64 -11.46 7.80
N ALA A 122 17.01 -12.63 7.61
CA ALA A 122 17.14 -13.75 8.52
C ALA A 122 18.58 -14.30 8.60
N GLU A 123 19.35 -14.21 7.51
CA GLU A 123 20.75 -14.66 7.45
C GLU A 123 21.72 -13.62 8.03
N GLN A 124 21.33 -12.34 8.06
CA GLN A 124 22.12 -11.26 8.66
C GLN A 124 21.99 -11.18 10.18
N CYS A 125 20.92 -11.74 10.75
CA CYS A 125 20.64 -11.68 12.18
C CYS A 125 21.19 -12.92 12.93
N PRO A 126 21.82 -12.76 14.11
CA PRO A 126 22.28 -13.90 14.92
C PRO A 126 21.15 -14.85 15.34
N GLU A 127 19.97 -14.27 15.58
CA GLU A 127 18.74 -15.00 15.86
C GLU A 127 17.66 -14.61 14.85
N LEU A 128 16.76 -15.54 14.54
CA LEU A 128 15.64 -15.28 13.64
C LEU A 128 14.81 -14.10 14.19
N PRO A 129 14.66 -12.99 13.45
CA PRO A 129 14.16 -11.74 14.02
C PRO A 129 12.61 -11.68 14.06
N VAL A 130 12.03 -12.68 14.74
CA VAL A 130 10.60 -12.89 14.91
C VAL A 130 10.25 -13.06 16.38
N GLY A 131 9.34 -12.24 16.89
CA GLY A 131 9.05 -12.13 18.31
C GLY A 131 8.11 -13.22 18.82
N LYS A 132 6.98 -13.46 18.15
CA LYS A 132 5.94 -14.38 18.65
C LYS A 132 6.02 -15.76 18.00
N ARG A 133 5.60 -16.80 18.74
CA ARG A 133 5.52 -18.19 18.23
C ARG A 133 4.68 -18.32 16.95
N LYS A 134 3.52 -17.62 16.90
CA LYS A 134 2.66 -17.59 15.71
C LYS A 134 3.43 -17.04 14.49
N THR A 135 4.16 -15.94 14.68
CA THR A 135 4.96 -15.30 13.63
C THR A 135 6.08 -16.20 13.16
N ARG A 136 6.77 -16.86 14.09
CA ARG A 136 7.83 -17.83 13.76
C ARG A 136 7.29 -18.96 12.88
N TRP A 137 6.13 -19.51 13.23
CA TRP A 137 5.46 -20.49 12.39
C TRP A 137 5.07 -19.91 11.02
N GLN A 138 4.47 -18.72 10.96
CA GLN A 138 4.11 -18.08 9.70
C GLN A 138 5.33 -17.79 8.82
N ALA A 139 6.42 -17.28 9.39
CA ALA A 139 7.68 -17.02 8.68
C ALA A 139 8.34 -18.31 8.17
N SER A 140 8.12 -19.45 8.84
CA SER A 140 8.59 -20.76 8.37
C SER A 140 7.75 -21.39 7.25
N LEU A 141 6.60 -20.80 6.90
CA LEU A 141 5.77 -21.33 5.81
C LEU A 141 6.50 -21.19 4.46
N PRO A 142 6.56 -22.27 3.64
CA PRO A 142 7.23 -22.22 2.35
C PRO A 142 6.70 -21.07 1.48
N GLY A 143 7.64 -20.29 0.92
CA GLY A 143 7.32 -19.16 0.04
C GLY A 143 6.86 -17.89 0.76
N ASN A 144 6.82 -17.85 2.10
CA ASN A 144 6.61 -16.60 2.82
C ASN A 144 7.88 -15.73 2.77
N GLU A 145 7.75 -14.54 2.20
CA GLU A 145 8.84 -13.62 1.89
C GLU A 145 9.03 -12.51 2.95
N ILE A 146 8.36 -12.61 4.09
CA ILE A 146 8.37 -11.56 5.13
C ILE A 146 9.76 -11.21 5.68
N LEU A 147 10.73 -12.13 5.61
CA LEU A 147 12.12 -11.90 6.07
C LEU A 147 13.11 -11.63 4.92
N THR A 148 12.64 -11.56 3.67
CA THR A 148 13.48 -11.28 2.51
C THR A 148 13.17 -9.87 2.00
N LEU A 149 14.04 -8.93 2.32
CA LEU A 149 13.92 -7.52 1.92
C LEU A 149 14.36 -7.36 0.47
N GLU A 150 13.63 -6.56 -0.30
CA GLU A 150 14.02 -6.16 -1.65
C GLU A 150 14.44 -4.70 -1.65
N VAL A 151 15.72 -4.46 -1.95
CA VAL A 151 16.28 -3.11 -2.04
C VAL A 151 16.23 -2.67 -3.49
N ASN A 152 15.44 -1.64 -3.77
CA ASN A 152 15.14 -1.14 -5.10
C ASN A 152 15.86 0.19 -5.37
N ARG A 153 16.34 0.37 -6.59
CA ARG A 153 16.79 1.66 -7.15
C ARG A 153 15.94 1.95 -8.39
N LYS A 154 15.29 3.11 -8.42
CA LYS A 154 14.42 3.54 -9.51
C LYS A 154 14.81 4.92 -9.99
N GLU A 155 14.87 5.11 -11.30
CA GLU A 155 15.04 6.44 -11.89
C GLU A 155 13.72 6.94 -12.45
N LEU A 156 13.28 8.11 -11.98
CA LEU A 156 11.99 8.69 -12.33
C LEU A 156 12.18 10.00 -13.09
N ALA A 157 11.69 10.06 -14.32
CA ALA A 157 11.64 11.29 -15.11
C ALA A 157 10.50 12.20 -14.64
N LEU A 158 10.84 13.43 -14.27
CA LEU A 158 9.87 14.47 -13.92
C LEU A 158 9.93 15.61 -14.96
N PRO A 159 8.80 15.95 -15.62
CA PRO A 159 8.79 16.97 -16.68
C PRO A 159 9.21 18.38 -16.25
N ARG A 160 8.98 18.72 -14.97
CA ARG A 160 9.23 20.06 -14.41
C ARG A 160 10.42 20.10 -13.46
N LEU A 161 11.32 19.12 -13.55
CA LEU A 161 12.53 19.09 -12.72
C LEU A 161 13.53 20.14 -13.22
N SER A 162 13.95 21.02 -12.32
CA SER A 162 15.07 21.94 -12.57
C SER A 162 16.36 21.15 -12.87
N PRO A 163 17.26 21.63 -13.76
CA PRO A 163 18.55 21.00 -14.00
C PRO A 163 19.36 20.72 -12.73
N ASP A 164 19.31 21.62 -11.75
CA ASP A 164 20.07 21.48 -10.50
C ASP A 164 19.48 20.40 -9.55
N ASN A 165 18.26 19.92 -9.81
CA ASN A 165 17.66 18.82 -9.06
C ASN A 165 17.77 17.47 -9.80
N ASP A 166 18.39 17.43 -10.98
CA ASP A 166 18.67 16.17 -11.68
C ASP A 166 19.72 15.37 -10.90
N GLY A 167 19.35 14.15 -10.53
CA GLY A 167 20.14 13.27 -9.69
C GLY A 167 19.81 13.36 -8.20
N LEU A 168 18.85 14.20 -7.78
CA LEU A 168 18.39 14.21 -6.39
C LEU A 168 17.86 12.82 -6.00
N THR A 169 18.36 12.28 -4.89
CA THR A 169 18.02 10.92 -4.44
C THR A 169 17.15 10.92 -3.19
N ILE A 170 16.13 10.06 -3.18
CA ILE A 170 15.16 9.92 -2.08
C ILE A 170 15.02 8.44 -1.73
N THR A 171 15.39 8.04 -0.51
CA THR A 171 15.00 6.71 0.01
C THR A 171 13.59 6.80 0.59
N HIS A 172 12.70 5.95 0.10
CA HIS A 172 11.31 5.86 0.53
C HIS A 172 11.10 4.60 1.37
N LEU A 173 10.71 4.82 2.63
CA LEU A 173 10.30 3.80 3.58
C LEU A 173 8.80 3.96 3.88
N SER A 174 8.10 2.85 4.12
CA SER A 174 6.69 2.90 4.51
C SER A 174 6.28 1.65 5.29
N ASP A 175 5.18 1.76 6.04
CA ASP A 175 4.49 0.66 6.70
C ASP A 175 5.45 -0.24 7.53
N LEU A 176 6.14 0.37 8.49
CA LEU A 176 7.10 -0.32 9.36
C LEU A 176 6.40 -1.24 10.37
N HIS A 177 5.21 -0.87 10.83
CA HIS A 177 4.39 -1.64 11.76
C HIS A 177 5.17 -2.23 12.94
N PHE A 178 5.72 -1.36 13.80
CA PHE A 178 6.30 -1.77 15.07
C PHE A 178 5.21 -2.38 15.96
N THR A 179 5.11 -3.70 15.87
CA THR A 179 4.05 -4.54 16.45
C THR A 179 4.61 -5.60 17.41
N GLY A 180 5.94 -5.78 17.44
CA GLY A 180 6.62 -6.90 18.09
C GLY A 180 6.42 -8.26 17.40
N GLN A 181 5.88 -8.29 16.17
CA GLN A 181 5.85 -9.51 15.35
C GLN A 181 7.24 -9.78 14.77
N LEU A 182 7.80 -8.78 14.09
CA LEU A 182 9.23 -8.68 13.80
C LEU A 182 9.91 -7.93 14.94
N THR A 183 11.18 -8.23 15.19
CA THR A 183 11.97 -7.69 16.31
C THR A 183 12.93 -6.58 15.86
N PRO A 184 13.51 -5.79 16.78
CA PRO A 184 14.44 -4.71 16.44
C PRO A 184 15.57 -5.08 15.47
N PRO A 185 16.21 -6.27 15.54
CA PRO A 185 17.24 -6.66 14.57
C PRO A 185 16.79 -6.66 13.11
N PHE A 186 15.52 -7.00 12.81
CA PHE A 186 15.00 -6.92 11.45
C PHE A 186 14.97 -5.48 10.96
N PHE A 187 14.48 -4.56 11.79
CA PHE A 187 14.35 -3.16 11.43
C PHE A 187 15.71 -2.45 11.41
N ALA A 188 16.67 -2.87 12.24
CA ALA A 188 18.05 -2.41 12.18
C ALA A 188 18.67 -2.74 10.82
N SER A 189 18.54 -3.99 10.34
CA SER A 189 18.99 -4.38 8.99
C SER A 189 18.31 -3.55 7.89
N VAL A 190 17.01 -3.26 8.01
CA VAL A 190 16.31 -2.35 7.07
C VAL A 190 16.91 -0.95 7.08
N VAL A 191 17.26 -0.41 8.25
CA VAL A 191 17.90 0.91 8.38
C VAL A 191 19.32 0.89 7.80
N ASP A 192 20.08 -0.19 8.02
CA ASP A 192 21.43 -0.36 7.45
C ASP A 192 21.37 -0.34 5.91
N GLU A 193 20.45 -1.11 5.31
CA GLU A 193 20.23 -1.11 3.86
C GLU A 193 19.74 0.26 3.35
N ALA A 194 18.87 0.94 4.10
CA ALA A 194 18.40 2.28 3.75
C ALA A 194 19.53 3.33 3.76
N ASN A 195 20.44 3.25 4.74
CA ASN A 195 21.60 4.13 4.86
C ASN A 195 22.66 3.81 3.80
N ALA A 196 22.87 2.53 3.47
CA ALA A 196 23.81 2.09 2.43
C ALA A 196 23.47 2.62 1.03
N LEU A 197 22.21 3.01 0.79
CA LEU A 197 21.79 3.68 -0.44
C LEU A 197 22.39 5.08 -0.59
N GLY A 198 22.75 5.75 0.52
CA GLY A 198 23.42 7.05 0.53
C GLY A 198 22.57 8.19 -0.03
N SER A 199 21.24 8.15 0.15
CA SER A 199 20.33 9.14 -0.41
C SER A 199 20.46 10.52 0.22
N ASP A 200 20.13 11.56 -0.55
CA ASP A 200 20.06 12.94 -0.06
C ASP A 200 18.95 13.11 0.98
N ILE A 201 17.78 12.52 0.71
CA ILE A 201 16.61 12.60 1.58
C ILE A 201 16.12 11.18 1.92
N ILE A 202 15.66 10.99 3.15
CA ILE A 202 14.87 9.80 3.53
C ILE A 202 13.45 10.24 3.88
N MET A 203 12.44 9.54 3.36
CA MET A 203 11.02 9.83 3.60
C MET A 203 10.29 8.59 4.13
N ILE A 204 9.57 8.75 5.24
CA ILE A 204 8.76 7.72 5.88
C ILE A 204 7.27 8.06 5.73
N THR A 205 6.53 7.27 4.96
CA THR A 205 5.13 7.59 4.58
C THR A 205 4.07 6.93 5.47
N GLY A 206 4.33 6.82 6.78
CA GLY A 206 3.35 6.41 7.79
C GLY A 206 3.32 4.92 8.14
N ASP A 207 2.40 4.57 9.03
CA ASP A 207 2.24 3.26 9.68
C ASP A 207 3.55 2.78 10.31
N ILE A 208 4.06 3.60 11.22
CA ILE A 208 5.35 3.40 11.88
C ILE A 208 5.19 2.43 13.05
N VAL A 209 4.21 2.68 13.92
CA VAL A 209 4.02 1.94 15.18
C VAL A 209 2.56 1.57 15.43
N ASP A 210 2.32 0.32 15.83
CA ASP A 210 0.99 -0.19 16.14
C ASP A 210 0.73 -0.38 17.63
N LYS A 211 1.79 -0.55 18.42
CA LYS A 211 1.67 -0.97 19.82
C LYS A 211 2.55 -0.13 20.73
N GLN A 212 1.95 0.31 21.83
CA GLN A 212 2.60 1.13 22.86
C GLN A 212 3.97 0.60 23.32
N PRO A 213 4.19 -0.72 23.56
CA PRO A 213 5.48 -1.21 24.02
C PRO A 213 6.61 -1.13 22.97
N CYS A 214 6.29 -0.80 21.72
CA CYS A 214 7.25 -0.65 20.63
C CYS A 214 7.48 0.82 20.26
N LEU A 215 6.92 1.77 21.01
CA LEU A 215 7.07 3.20 20.74
C LEU A 215 8.54 3.65 20.81
N ASP A 216 9.27 3.17 21.81
CA ASP A 216 10.68 3.54 22.04
C ASP A 216 11.62 3.03 20.95
N TRP A 217 11.15 2.12 20.08
CA TRP A 217 11.91 1.66 18.91
C TRP A 217 12.06 2.76 17.86
N ILE A 218 11.19 3.78 17.85
CA ILE A 218 11.29 4.90 16.90
C ILE A 218 12.63 5.63 17.09
N PRO A 219 12.95 6.21 18.26
CA PRO A 219 14.25 6.85 18.46
C PRO A 219 15.42 5.85 18.44
N GLU A 220 15.25 4.63 18.96
CA GLU A 220 16.32 3.62 19.00
C GLU A 220 16.78 3.17 17.60
N ILE A 221 15.81 2.89 16.71
CA ILE A 221 16.07 2.28 15.41
C ILE A 221 16.07 3.34 14.31
N LEU A 222 15.02 4.15 14.21
CA LEU A 222 14.89 5.13 13.13
C LEU A 222 15.78 6.36 13.35
N GLY A 223 16.22 6.60 14.60
CA GLY A 223 17.23 7.62 14.90
C GLY A 223 18.61 7.34 14.28
N GLN A 224 18.83 6.12 13.76
CA GLN A 224 20.05 5.75 13.04
C GLN A 224 19.98 6.07 11.55
N LEU A 225 18.84 6.56 11.03
CA LEU A 225 18.72 6.96 9.61
C LEU A 225 19.56 8.21 9.32
N VAL A 226 20.36 8.15 8.27
CA VAL A 226 21.28 9.24 7.89
C VAL A 226 20.99 9.67 6.45
N ALA A 227 20.66 10.95 6.27
CA ALA A 227 20.51 11.57 4.96
C ALA A 227 21.08 12.99 4.99
N SER A 228 21.79 13.39 3.93
CA SER A 228 22.53 14.67 3.89
C SER A 228 21.63 15.91 3.91
N LYS A 229 20.36 15.75 3.51
CA LYS A 229 19.33 16.80 3.42
C LYS A 229 18.14 16.54 4.36
N GLY A 230 18.24 15.54 5.24
CA GLY A 230 17.28 15.30 6.32
C GLY A 230 16.37 14.09 6.11
N VAL A 231 15.78 13.66 7.21
CA VAL A 231 14.81 12.56 7.29
C VAL A 231 13.44 13.16 7.60
N TYR A 232 12.44 12.84 6.79
CA TYR A 232 11.09 13.39 6.92
C TYR A 232 10.09 12.26 7.15
N GLY A 233 9.03 12.53 7.92
CA GLY A 233 8.02 11.55 8.28
C GLY A 233 6.61 12.13 8.28
N ILE A 234 5.64 11.27 8.05
CA ILE A 234 4.22 11.50 8.33
C ILE A 234 3.66 10.29 9.07
N LEU A 235 2.45 10.42 9.63
CA LEU A 235 1.72 9.32 10.25
C LEU A 235 0.73 8.65 9.30
N GLY A 236 0.50 7.37 9.54
CA GLY A 236 -0.54 6.56 8.91
C GLY A 236 -1.67 6.21 9.88
N ASN A 237 -2.62 5.39 9.42
CA ASN A 237 -3.80 5.07 10.22
C ASN A 237 -3.53 4.16 11.40
N HIS A 238 -2.46 3.37 11.37
CA HIS A 238 -2.07 2.48 12.46
C HIS A 238 -1.41 3.24 13.61
N ASP A 239 -0.77 4.38 13.36
CA ASP A 239 -0.14 5.20 14.40
C ASP A 239 -1.18 5.74 15.41
N LYS A 240 -2.46 5.83 15.02
CA LYS A 240 -3.59 6.17 15.90
C LYS A 240 -3.92 5.10 16.95
N ARG A 241 -3.27 3.94 16.90
CA ARG A 241 -3.48 2.83 17.85
C ARG A 241 -2.69 3.01 19.14
N ILE A 242 -1.73 3.93 19.15
CA ILE A 242 -1.03 4.37 20.36
C ILE A 242 -2.01 5.19 21.22
N CYS A 243 -1.86 5.11 22.55
CA CYS A 243 -2.79 5.73 23.48
C CYS A 243 -2.90 7.25 23.27
N ASP A 244 -1.76 7.88 22.99
CA ASP A 244 -1.67 9.29 22.61
C ASP A 244 -0.74 9.42 21.41
N VAL A 245 -1.29 9.90 20.30
CA VAL A 245 -0.56 10.06 19.04
C VAL A 245 0.55 11.11 19.11
N GLN A 246 0.46 12.06 20.06
CA GLN A 246 1.54 13.03 20.28
C GLN A 246 2.83 12.35 20.73
N GLN A 247 2.74 11.21 21.41
CA GLN A 247 3.92 10.43 21.78
C GLN A 247 4.66 9.91 20.55
N VAL A 248 3.93 9.55 19.48
CA VAL A 248 4.55 9.13 18.20
C VAL A 248 5.29 10.29 17.56
N ARG A 249 4.67 11.48 17.47
CA ARG A 249 5.33 12.68 16.92
C ARG A 249 6.54 13.11 17.76
N GLN A 250 6.45 13.01 19.09
CA GLN A 250 7.56 13.28 19.99
C GLN A 250 8.71 12.28 19.78
N ALA A 251 8.40 11.00 19.60
CA ALA A 251 9.37 9.96 19.31
C ALA A 251 10.07 10.18 17.95
N LEU A 252 9.33 10.63 16.92
CA LEU A 252 9.91 11.05 15.64
C LEU A 252 10.89 12.22 15.82
N HIS A 253 10.48 13.25 16.58
CA HIS A 253 11.36 14.38 16.87
C HIS A 253 12.63 13.95 17.62
N GLN A 254 12.52 13.05 18.61
CA GLN A 254 13.67 12.48 19.33
C GLN A 254 14.60 11.67 18.40
N ALA A 255 14.04 11.01 17.39
CA ALA A 255 14.79 10.32 16.34
C ALA A 255 15.44 11.26 15.31
N GLY A 256 15.27 12.59 15.44
CA GLY A 256 15.75 13.55 14.44
C GLY A 256 14.93 13.57 13.15
N ILE A 257 13.75 12.95 13.14
CA ILE A 257 12.86 12.90 11.98
C ILE A 257 11.96 14.14 11.98
N VAL A 258 11.98 14.88 10.89
CA VAL A 258 11.14 16.07 10.70
C VAL A 258 9.74 15.64 10.29
N ASP A 259 8.82 15.74 11.24
CA ASP A 259 7.40 15.53 10.99
C ASP A 259 6.81 16.64 10.09
N VAL A 260 6.22 16.23 8.96
CA VAL A 260 5.55 17.12 8.00
C VAL A 260 4.06 16.81 7.88
N GLY A 261 3.50 16.00 8.78
CA GLY A 261 2.10 15.62 8.80
C GLY A 261 1.13 16.79 8.93
N GLY A 262 0.21 16.92 7.97
CA GLY A 262 -0.77 18.01 7.93
C GLY A 262 -0.16 19.39 7.66
N THR A 263 1.12 19.46 7.28
CA THR A 263 1.85 20.71 7.06
C THR A 263 2.79 20.58 5.84
N PHE A 264 3.66 21.56 5.64
CA PHE A 264 4.68 21.56 4.60
C PHE A 264 5.98 22.22 5.09
N ARG A 265 7.07 21.93 4.38
CA ARG A 265 8.38 22.54 4.54
C ARG A 265 8.91 22.99 3.19
N GLN A 266 9.50 24.18 3.17
CA GLN A 266 10.29 24.64 2.04
C GLN A 266 11.75 24.38 2.36
N LEU A 267 12.43 23.67 1.46
CA LEU A 267 13.85 23.41 1.51
C LEU A 267 14.53 24.17 0.38
N SER A 268 15.79 24.54 0.60
CA SER A 268 16.67 24.96 -0.48
C SER A 268 17.77 23.92 -0.62
N ILE A 269 17.77 23.21 -1.75
CA ILE A 269 18.80 22.22 -2.08
C ILE A 269 19.46 22.71 -3.37
N GLN A 270 20.78 22.91 -3.31
CA GLN A 270 21.57 23.45 -4.43
C GLN A 270 21.01 24.78 -4.98
N GLY A 271 20.46 25.64 -4.10
CA GLY A 271 19.87 26.92 -4.48
C GLY A 271 18.43 26.84 -5.03
N GLN A 272 17.89 25.65 -5.26
CA GLN A 272 16.53 25.46 -5.76
C GLN A 272 15.51 25.23 -4.63
N SER A 273 14.32 25.78 -4.82
CA SER A 273 13.21 25.61 -3.88
C SER A 273 12.56 24.23 -4.07
N ILE A 274 12.48 23.48 -2.98
CA ILE A 274 11.72 22.23 -2.90
C ILE A 274 10.63 22.42 -1.86
N LEU A 275 9.39 22.12 -2.21
CA LEU A 275 8.28 22.06 -1.28
C LEU A 275 7.96 20.62 -0.96
N LEU A 276 8.16 20.24 0.30
CA LEU A 276 7.75 18.96 0.86
C LEU A 276 6.46 19.15 1.63
N ALA A 277 5.41 18.37 1.37
CA ALA A 277 4.17 18.40 2.13
C ALA A 277 3.79 17.01 2.64
N GLY A 278 3.11 16.94 3.79
CA GLY A 278 2.60 15.70 4.35
C GLY A 278 1.07 15.68 4.42
N ASN A 279 0.42 14.84 3.61
CA ASN A 279 -1.03 14.65 3.64
C ASN A 279 -1.41 13.35 4.36
N GLU A 280 -2.00 13.48 5.54
CA GLU A 280 -2.41 12.36 6.39
C GLU A 280 -3.92 12.08 6.32
N LEU A 281 -4.62 12.68 5.35
CA LEU A 281 -6.03 12.39 5.11
C LEU A 281 -6.22 10.93 4.67
N PRO A 282 -7.34 10.29 5.07
CA PRO A 282 -8.45 10.87 5.84
C PRO A 282 -8.32 10.70 7.36
N TRP A 283 -7.17 10.25 7.88
CA TRP A 283 -7.06 9.80 9.28
C TRP A 283 -6.70 10.90 10.26
N PHE A 284 -5.96 11.90 9.79
CA PHE A 284 -5.65 13.12 10.51
C PHE A 284 -6.11 14.33 9.69
N PRO A 285 -6.54 15.41 10.37
CA PRO A 285 -7.01 16.59 9.67
C PRO A 285 -5.83 17.31 8.99
N TRP A 286 -6.07 17.83 7.79
CA TRP A 286 -5.14 18.77 7.14
C TRP A 286 -5.22 20.13 7.84
N GLN A 287 -4.19 20.50 8.60
CA GLN A 287 -4.15 21.71 9.43
C GLN A 287 -2.80 22.43 9.33
N PRO A 288 -2.40 22.92 8.15
CA PRO A 288 -1.16 23.66 8.03
C PRO A 288 -1.34 25.04 8.71
N PRO A 289 -0.28 25.60 9.32
CA PRO A 289 -0.36 26.91 9.97
C PRO A 289 -0.66 28.04 8.96
N THR A 290 -0.29 27.83 7.69
CA THR A 290 -0.60 28.71 6.58
C THR A 290 -1.08 27.89 5.38
N PRO A 291 -1.82 28.47 4.43
CA PRO A 291 -2.15 27.79 3.17
C PRO A 291 -0.89 27.33 2.44
N LEU A 292 -1.01 26.27 1.63
CA LEU A 292 0.05 25.91 0.71
C LEU A 292 0.37 27.12 -0.18
N PRO A 293 1.64 27.52 -0.28
CA PRO A 293 2.03 28.66 -1.08
C PRO A 293 1.75 28.41 -2.56
N ASP A 294 1.64 29.48 -3.33
CA ASP A 294 1.65 29.39 -4.79
C ASP A 294 2.98 28.81 -5.27
N ARG A 295 2.95 28.17 -6.45
CA ARG A 295 4.14 27.53 -7.01
C ARG A 295 5.07 28.60 -7.54
N SER A 296 6.26 28.70 -6.98
CA SER A 296 7.33 29.49 -7.59
C SER A 296 7.87 28.77 -8.83
N GLU A 297 8.49 29.54 -9.73
CA GLU A 297 9.14 29.01 -10.93
C GLU A 297 10.16 27.93 -10.57
N ASN A 298 10.17 26.83 -11.33
CA ASN A 298 11.07 25.68 -11.15
C ASN A 298 11.06 25.00 -9.76
N GLN A 299 10.09 25.31 -8.88
CA GLN A 299 9.95 24.63 -7.59
C GLN A 299 9.54 23.17 -7.79
N LEU A 300 10.31 22.25 -7.22
CA LEU A 300 9.94 20.84 -7.12
C LEU A 300 8.95 20.66 -5.96
N ARG A 301 7.82 19.99 -6.22
CA ARG A 301 6.81 19.69 -5.19
C ARG A 301 6.69 18.20 -4.95
N ILE A 302 7.04 17.76 -3.75
CA ILE A 302 6.93 16.35 -3.34
C ILE A 302 5.89 16.23 -2.22
N LEU A 303 4.97 15.28 -2.39
CA LEU A 303 3.95 14.94 -1.41
C LEU A 303 4.28 13.60 -0.75
N MET A 304 4.35 13.60 0.58
CA MET A 304 4.26 12.39 1.38
C MET A 304 2.79 12.19 1.74
N SER A 305 2.23 11.03 1.42
CA SER A 305 0.85 10.69 1.79
C SER A 305 0.78 9.24 2.20
N HIS A 306 0.14 8.91 3.30
CA HIS A 306 0.14 7.51 3.73
C HIS A 306 -0.61 6.62 2.72
N THR A 307 -1.76 7.07 2.21
CA THR A 307 -2.53 6.32 1.20
C THR A 307 -2.38 6.88 -0.21
N PRO A 308 -2.32 6.03 -1.25
CA PRO A 308 -2.41 6.47 -2.64
C PRO A 308 -3.79 7.02 -3.00
N ASP A 309 -4.81 6.83 -2.16
CA ASP A 309 -6.16 7.38 -2.40
C ASP A 309 -6.18 8.91 -2.45
N GLN A 310 -5.15 9.57 -1.93
CA GLN A 310 -4.97 11.03 -2.01
C GLN A 310 -4.40 11.53 -3.35
N ILE A 311 -4.25 10.66 -4.36
CA ILE A 311 -3.68 11.06 -5.66
C ILE A 311 -4.43 12.21 -6.33
N GLN A 312 -5.77 12.26 -6.23
CA GLN A 312 -6.52 13.40 -6.78
C GLN A 312 -6.28 14.70 -6.02
N TRP A 313 -6.05 14.62 -4.70
CA TRP A 313 -5.67 15.77 -3.88
C TRP A 313 -4.31 16.32 -4.31
N ALA A 314 -3.36 15.43 -4.62
CA ALA A 314 -2.01 15.76 -5.10
C ALA A 314 -2.05 16.44 -6.47
N ARG A 315 -2.80 15.85 -7.41
CA ARG A 315 -2.98 16.38 -8.77
C ARG A 315 -3.61 17.77 -8.77
N ALA A 316 -4.66 17.96 -7.98
CA ALA A 316 -5.34 19.25 -7.86
C ALA A 316 -4.43 20.38 -7.33
N ARG A 317 -3.32 20.04 -6.68
CA ARG A 317 -2.32 20.98 -6.14
C ARG A 317 -1.00 20.98 -6.92
N ALA A 318 -0.98 20.29 -8.06
CA ALA A 318 0.16 20.19 -8.98
C ALA A 318 1.47 19.74 -8.30
N PHE A 319 1.38 18.76 -7.40
CA PHE A 319 2.57 18.04 -6.94
C PHE A 319 3.21 17.27 -8.09
N ASP A 320 4.54 17.25 -8.15
CA ASP A 320 5.29 16.54 -9.20
C ASP A 320 5.44 15.06 -8.87
N LEU A 321 5.73 14.77 -7.60
CA LEU A 321 5.91 13.42 -7.08
C LEU A 321 5.07 13.22 -5.82
N MET A 322 4.41 12.08 -5.71
CA MET A 322 3.71 11.61 -4.52
C MET A 322 4.27 10.25 -4.10
N LEU A 323 4.67 10.14 -2.84
CA LEU A 323 5.12 8.90 -2.21
C LEU A 323 4.03 8.41 -1.26
N ALA A 324 3.65 7.13 -1.37
CA ALA A 324 2.64 6.52 -0.51
C ALA A 324 2.93 5.07 -0.13
N GLY A 325 2.28 4.57 0.91
CA GLY A 325 2.29 3.18 1.37
C GLY A 325 0.88 2.63 1.48
N HIS A 326 0.53 2.13 2.67
CA HIS A 326 -0.81 1.68 3.12
C HIS A 326 -1.32 0.38 2.48
N ASN A 327 -1.06 0.19 1.18
CA ASN A 327 -1.60 -0.93 0.42
C ASN A 327 -0.77 -2.21 0.53
N HIS A 328 0.46 -2.12 1.04
CA HIS A 328 1.38 -3.25 1.22
C HIS A 328 1.62 -4.14 -0.01
N GLY A 329 1.43 -3.63 -1.24
CA GLY A 329 1.42 -4.47 -2.45
C GLY A 329 0.32 -5.54 -2.46
N GLY A 330 -0.68 -5.44 -1.59
CA GLY A 330 -1.70 -6.45 -1.33
C GLY A 330 -1.27 -7.60 -0.43
N GLN A 331 -0.01 -7.62 0.05
CA GLN A 331 0.67 -8.67 0.84
C GLN A 331 0.73 -10.07 0.19
N VAL A 332 -0.35 -10.54 -0.40
CA VAL A 332 -0.47 -11.84 -1.06
C VAL A 332 -0.85 -11.61 -2.51
N ARG A 333 0.05 -11.96 -3.41
CA ARG A 333 -0.14 -11.86 -4.86
C ARG A 333 -0.17 -13.26 -5.45
N ILE A 334 -1.22 -13.55 -6.21
CA ILE A 334 -1.32 -14.83 -6.93
C ILE A 334 -0.58 -14.66 -8.26
N PRO A 335 0.28 -15.63 -8.66
CA PRO A 335 0.90 -15.61 -9.99
C PRO A 335 -0.13 -15.37 -11.09
N VAL A 336 0.21 -14.55 -12.08
CA VAL A 336 -0.66 -14.14 -13.21
C VAL A 336 -1.84 -13.23 -12.82
N ILE A 337 -2.51 -13.45 -11.69
CA ILE A 337 -3.67 -12.65 -11.25
C ILE A 337 -3.22 -11.32 -10.63
N GLY A 338 -2.20 -11.35 -9.76
CA GLY A 338 -1.72 -10.19 -9.01
C GLY A 338 -2.32 -10.10 -7.60
N PRO A 339 -2.33 -8.90 -6.99
CA PRO A 339 -2.91 -8.68 -5.66
C PRO A 339 -4.43 -8.90 -5.67
N ILE A 340 -4.95 -9.49 -4.58
CA ILE A 340 -6.37 -9.82 -4.45
C ILE A 340 -7.15 -8.66 -3.79
N ALA A 341 -6.62 -8.12 -2.70
CA ALA A 341 -7.29 -7.12 -1.87
C ALA A 341 -6.28 -6.09 -1.35
N THR A 342 -6.74 -4.84 -1.21
CA THR A 342 -5.98 -3.70 -0.69
C THR A 342 -6.96 -2.72 -0.04
N PRO A 343 -6.61 -2.06 1.08
CA PRO A 343 -7.49 -1.10 1.76
C PRO A 343 -7.61 0.25 1.02
N SER A 344 -8.10 0.24 -0.23
CA SER A 344 -8.12 1.42 -1.11
C SER A 344 -9.43 1.58 -1.87
N TRP A 345 -9.85 2.83 -2.09
CA TRP A 345 -10.97 3.20 -2.98
C TRP A 345 -10.77 2.75 -4.43
N TYR A 346 -9.51 2.71 -4.87
CA TYR A 346 -9.12 2.26 -6.19
C TYR A 346 -8.95 0.73 -6.27
N GLY A 347 -9.25 0.02 -5.19
CA GLY A 347 -8.97 -1.39 -5.05
C GLY A 347 -7.49 -1.66 -5.31
N THR A 348 -7.21 -2.68 -6.11
CA THR A 348 -5.84 -3.16 -6.33
C THR A 348 -5.04 -2.37 -7.36
N ARG A 349 -5.61 -1.30 -7.95
CA ARG A 349 -4.94 -0.49 -8.98
C ARG A 349 -3.60 0.07 -8.49
N TYR A 350 -3.59 0.65 -7.29
CA TYR A 350 -2.41 1.28 -6.69
C TYR A 350 -1.80 0.39 -5.60
N ALA A 351 -1.75 -0.93 -5.80
CA ALA A 351 -1.24 -1.84 -4.78
C ALA A 351 0.24 -1.58 -4.45
N CYS A 352 1.08 -1.41 -5.47
CA CYS A 352 2.49 -1.05 -5.37
C CYS A 352 3.05 -0.63 -6.73
N GLY A 353 4.16 0.09 -6.76
CA GLY A 353 4.88 0.47 -7.98
C GLY A 353 4.71 1.93 -8.35
N VAL A 354 5.04 2.27 -9.61
CA VAL A 354 5.02 3.64 -10.13
C VAL A 354 3.83 3.83 -11.07
N PHE A 355 3.12 4.93 -10.92
CA PHE A 355 1.93 5.26 -11.70
C PHE A 355 2.00 6.71 -12.17
N ASP A 356 1.83 6.91 -13.48
CA ASP A 356 1.68 8.25 -14.05
C ASP A 356 0.22 8.69 -13.93
N GLU A 357 -0.01 9.67 -13.07
CA GLU A 357 -1.31 10.32 -12.87
C GLU A 357 -1.13 11.82 -13.07
N SER A 358 -0.64 12.16 -14.27
CA SER A 358 -0.38 13.51 -14.74
C SER A 358 -1.30 14.60 -14.13
N PRO A 359 -0.74 15.67 -13.55
CA PRO A 359 0.67 16.06 -13.57
C PRO A 359 1.54 15.41 -12.47
N THR A 360 1.01 14.44 -11.73
CA THR A 360 1.70 13.85 -10.56
C THR A 360 2.15 12.43 -10.86
N LEU A 361 3.42 12.15 -10.63
CA LEU A 361 3.94 10.79 -10.58
C LEU A 361 3.72 10.20 -9.19
N LEU A 362 3.16 9.01 -9.10
CA LEU A 362 2.89 8.32 -7.83
C LEU A 362 3.81 7.11 -7.68
N HIS A 363 4.52 7.00 -6.56
CA HIS A 363 5.20 5.79 -6.14
C HIS A 363 4.52 5.21 -4.90
N VAL A 364 4.04 3.96 -4.99
CA VAL A 364 3.41 3.24 -3.89
C VAL A 364 4.33 2.12 -3.39
N SER A 365 4.67 2.18 -2.11
CA SER A 365 5.51 1.20 -1.45
C SER A 365 4.75 -0.10 -1.18
N ARG A 366 5.45 -1.24 -1.24
CA ARG A 366 4.99 -2.53 -0.67
C ARG A 366 5.08 -2.56 0.85
N GLY A 367 5.67 -1.55 1.47
CA GLY A 367 5.86 -1.46 2.91
C GLY A 367 6.94 -2.40 3.43
N ILE A 368 7.49 -2.10 4.59
CA ILE A 368 8.56 -2.89 5.24
C ILE A 368 7.97 -4.08 6.00
N SER A 369 6.77 -3.94 6.57
CA SER A 369 6.16 -4.97 7.41
C SER A 369 4.63 -4.90 7.28
N GLY A 370 3.91 -5.39 8.30
CA GLY A 370 2.46 -5.39 8.37
C GLY A 370 2.00 -5.98 9.71
N VAL A 371 0.76 -5.69 10.10
CA VAL A 371 0.12 -6.37 11.24
C VAL A 371 0.01 -7.88 11.01
N HIS A 372 -0.08 -8.29 9.74
CA HIS A 372 -0.01 -9.67 9.29
C HIS A 372 1.37 -9.95 8.69
N THR A 373 1.99 -11.06 9.09
CA THR A 373 3.35 -11.44 8.68
C THR A 373 3.37 -12.48 7.56
N LEU A 374 2.34 -12.48 6.72
CA LEU A 374 2.30 -13.31 5.52
C LEU A 374 2.56 -12.39 4.33
N ARG A 375 3.58 -12.73 3.53
CA ARG A 375 3.91 -12.07 2.27
C ARG A 375 4.21 -13.13 1.23
N TYR A 376 3.45 -13.14 0.13
CA TYR A 376 3.64 -14.08 -0.97
C TYR A 376 3.72 -13.29 -2.27
N TRP A 377 4.83 -13.44 -3.01
CA TRP A 377 5.13 -12.67 -4.21
C TRP A 377 5.11 -11.14 -3.97
N CYS A 378 5.44 -10.73 -2.75
CA CYS A 378 5.29 -9.37 -2.23
C CYS A 378 6.28 -9.09 -1.08
N ARG A 379 7.57 -9.25 -1.37
CA ARG A 379 8.68 -8.90 -0.45
C ARG A 379 8.47 -7.51 0.18
N PRO A 380 8.86 -7.33 1.46
CA PRO A 380 9.18 -6.02 2.01
C PRO A 380 10.10 -5.23 1.07
N GLU A 381 9.99 -3.91 1.04
CA GLU A 381 10.86 -3.10 0.19
C GLU A 381 11.40 -1.84 0.85
N VAL A 382 12.62 -1.51 0.45
CA VAL A 382 13.25 -0.19 0.59
C VAL A 382 13.52 0.30 -0.82
N THR A 383 13.12 1.52 -1.17
CA THR A 383 13.30 2.04 -2.53
C THR A 383 14.05 3.37 -2.52
N GLN A 384 15.22 3.42 -3.15
CA GLN A 384 15.82 4.68 -3.58
C GLN A 384 15.20 5.11 -4.91
N ILE A 385 14.80 6.37 -4.97
CA ILE A 385 14.28 7.06 -6.14
C ILE A 385 15.28 8.15 -6.51
N THR A 386 15.83 8.07 -7.71
CA THR A 386 16.64 9.13 -8.31
C THR A 386 15.77 9.93 -9.26
N LEU A 387 15.67 11.24 -9.04
CA LEU A 387 14.90 12.12 -9.91
C LEU A 387 15.74 12.47 -11.13
N ARG A 388 15.16 12.31 -12.32
CA ARG A 388 15.76 12.67 -13.60
C ARG A 388 14.92 13.72 -14.27
N ARG A 389 15.57 14.61 -15.01
CA ARG A 389 14.85 15.55 -15.86
C ARG A 389 14.29 14.77 -17.06
N SER A 390 13.03 15.03 -17.42
CA SER A 390 12.51 14.56 -18.71
C SER A 390 13.19 15.35 -19.82
N GLU A 391 13.78 14.68 -20.80
CA GLU A 391 14.14 15.34 -22.05
C GLU A 391 12.86 15.88 -22.73
N PRO A 392 12.93 17.08 -23.36
CA PRO A 392 11.79 17.74 -23.99
C PRO A 392 11.26 17.01 -25.24
#